data_AF-A0A1V5XJG7-F1
#
_entry.id   AF-A0A1V5XJG7-F1
#
_cell.length_a   1.000
_cell.length_b   1.000
_cell.length_c   1.000
_cell.angle_alpha   90.00
_cell.angle_beta   90.00
_cell.angle_gamma   90.00
#
_symmetry.space_group_name_H-M   'P 1'
#
loop_
_entity.id
_entity.type
_entity.pdbx_description
1 polymer ?
#
loop_
_entity_poly.entity_id
_entity_poly.type
_entity_poly.pdbx_seq_one_letter_code
_entity_poly.pdbx_strand_id
1 'polypeptide(L)'
;MNDVIRSTCLSKRWPFHVFAAALAFVAPAALAQPTPIETSSSAAAQPWSASSQATVGQPVLIHVIVALCSNEYTYCGSKAKGDPTDLDGNLYWGATFGARRLFDSSYSPWTRISANPASGQVLEHLIYQRPSEAFGTVMVSLEAWNGTHTDEAIDRFFSIASGGGQVTVQGRNVPIHAVGYVGLNRLLDGHNLPTASGGQAIPSFVIARASERTFGPALRQAGSFPLVTVHGTVAPEGYTILAAARAMADNYSPRGIRHRMIEEYARYQRTSQRAAAATFPWPHP
;
A
#
# COMPACT_ATOMS: atom_id res chain seq x y z
N MET A 1 -58.56 34.49 -22.39
CA MET A 1 -57.58 35.57 -22.53
C MET A 1 -56.25 34.88 -22.83
N ASN A 2 -56.00 34.48 -24.09
CA ASN A 2 -55.62 35.32 -25.25
C ASN A 2 -54.29 36.02 -24.94
N ASP A 3 -53.22 36.01 -25.74
CA ASP A 3 -52.90 35.65 -27.13
C ASP A 3 -51.36 35.44 -27.18
N VAL A 4 -50.78 34.45 -27.87
CA VAL A 4 -50.44 34.44 -29.31
C VAL A 4 -49.69 35.70 -29.78
N ILE A 5 -48.39 35.57 -30.08
CA ILE A 5 -47.75 36.30 -31.19
C ILE A 5 -46.87 35.35 -32.01
N ARG A 6 -47.26 35.21 -33.28
CA ARG A 6 -46.58 34.57 -34.40
C ARG A 6 -45.73 35.59 -35.18
N SER A 7 -44.93 35.03 -36.10
CA SER A 7 -44.45 35.64 -37.37
C SER A 7 -43.11 36.36 -37.27
N THR A 8 -42.15 36.23 -38.18
CA THR A 8 -42.25 36.08 -39.65
C THR A 8 -41.01 35.40 -40.25
N CYS A 9 -41.23 34.61 -41.31
CA CYS A 9 -40.24 34.18 -42.29
C CYS A 9 -39.65 35.37 -43.07
N LEU A 10 -38.37 35.25 -43.46
CA LEU A 10 -37.86 35.90 -44.68
C LEU A 10 -36.90 34.97 -45.42
N SER A 11 -37.37 34.55 -46.58
CA SER A 11 -36.65 33.79 -47.61
C SER A 11 -35.65 34.68 -48.32
N LYS A 12 -34.41 34.21 -48.49
CA LYS A 12 -33.49 34.69 -49.55
C LYS A 12 -32.94 33.48 -50.31
N ARG A 13 -33.48 33.31 -51.52
CA ARG A 13 -32.91 32.49 -52.60
C ARG A 13 -31.66 33.17 -53.12
N TRP A 14 -30.62 32.41 -53.47
CA TRP A 14 -29.59 32.81 -54.43
C TRP A 14 -29.09 31.58 -55.22
N PRO A 15 -28.55 31.80 -56.43
CA PRO A 15 -28.75 30.89 -57.56
C PRO A 15 -27.69 29.79 -57.68
N PHE A 16 -28.11 28.73 -58.34
CA PHE A 16 -27.30 27.62 -58.83
C PHE A 16 -26.26 28.10 -59.85
N HIS A 17 -24.99 27.80 -59.59
CA HIS A 17 -23.98 27.64 -60.62
C HIS A 17 -23.39 26.24 -60.52
N VAL A 18 -23.66 25.47 -61.57
CA VAL A 18 -23.15 24.15 -61.87
C VAL A 18 -21.69 24.30 -62.27
N PHE A 19 -20.77 23.69 -61.52
CA PHE A 19 -19.42 23.38 -62.00
C PHE A 19 -19.26 21.87 -62.02
N ALA A 20 -19.22 21.32 -63.22
CA ALA A 20 -18.78 19.97 -63.48
C ALA A 20 -17.24 19.93 -63.31
N ALA A 21 -16.75 19.11 -62.38
CA ALA A 21 -15.34 18.79 -62.25
C ALA A 21 -15.16 17.27 -62.33
N ALA A 22 -14.23 16.87 -63.19
CA ALA A 22 -13.99 15.51 -63.63
C ALA A 22 -13.60 14.56 -62.48
N LEU A 23 -14.16 13.35 -62.52
CA LEU A 23 -13.77 12.21 -61.70
C LEU A 23 -12.40 11.68 -62.14
N ALA A 24 -11.37 12.00 -61.37
CA ALA A 24 -10.13 11.23 -61.37
C ALA A 24 -10.27 10.10 -60.33
N PHE A 25 -10.31 8.85 -60.80
CA PHE A 25 -10.21 7.67 -59.95
C PHE A 25 -8.80 7.61 -59.34
N VAL A 26 -8.66 8.05 -58.09
CA VAL A 26 -7.52 7.71 -57.24
C VAL A 26 -7.89 6.44 -56.50
N ALA A 27 -7.12 5.38 -56.73
CA ALA A 27 -7.24 4.12 -55.99
C ALA A 27 -7.08 4.41 -54.48
N PRO A 28 -7.92 3.83 -53.60
CA PRO A 28 -7.73 4.00 -52.18
C PRO A 28 -6.43 3.28 -51.79
N ALA A 29 -5.40 4.07 -51.47
CA ALA A 29 -4.30 3.57 -50.67
C ALA A 29 -4.92 3.01 -49.39
N ALA A 30 -4.74 1.71 -49.15
CA ALA A 30 -5.16 1.06 -47.93
C ALA A 30 -4.53 1.82 -46.76
N LEU A 31 -5.32 2.66 -46.08
CA LEU A 31 -4.95 3.24 -44.82
C LEU A 31 -4.76 2.07 -43.87
N ALA A 32 -3.51 1.72 -43.60
CA ALA A 32 -3.16 0.85 -42.49
C ALA A 32 -3.83 1.46 -41.25
N GLN A 33 -4.86 0.77 -40.76
CA GLN A 33 -5.50 1.15 -39.51
C GLN A 33 -4.39 1.18 -38.47
N PRO A 34 -4.23 2.27 -37.69
CA PRO A 34 -3.35 2.23 -36.54
C PRO A 34 -3.84 1.08 -35.67
N THR A 35 -3.00 0.05 -35.54
CA THR A 35 -3.19 -1.00 -34.55
C THR A 35 -3.49 -0.30 -33.23
N PRO A 36 -4.56 -0.68 -32.50
CA PRO A 36 -4.77 -0.14 -31.18
C PRO A 36 -3.48 -0.36 -30.41
N ILE A 37 -2.82 0.73 -30.00
CA ILE A 37 -1.81 0.65 -28.97
C ILE A 37 -2.57 0.05 -27.79
N GLU A 38 -2.25 -1.20 -27.45
CA GLU A 38 -2.69 -1.80 -26.20
C GLU A 38 -2.16 -0.90 -25.09
N THR A 39 -3.01 0.02 -24.66
CA THR A 39 -2.82 0.77 -23.44
C THR A 39 -2.77 -0.30 -22.37
N SER A 40 -1.58 -0.59 -21.85
CA SER A 40 -1.42 -1.41 -20.66
C SER A 40 -2.08 -0.66 -19.51
N SER A 41 -3.39 -0.80 -19.40
CA SER A 41 -4.16 -0.47 -18.22
C SER A 41 -3.45 -1.15 -17.07
N SER A 42 -2.80 -0.39 -16.18
CA SER A 42 -2.30 -0.92 -14.93
C SER A 42 -3.53 -1.46 -14.20
N ALA A 43 -3.80 -2.76 -14.33
CA ALA A 43 -4.93 -3.37 -13.68
C ALA A 43 -4.77 -3.10 -12.18
N ALA A 44 -5.78 -2.47 -11.58
CA ALA A 44 -5.78 -2.23 -10.14
C ALA A 44 -5.49 -3.57 -9.43
N ALA A 45 -4.61 -3.52 -8.42
CA ALA A 45 -4.29 -4.66 -7.59
C ALA A 45 -5.61 -5.26 -7.10
N GLN A 46 -5.77 -6.55 -7.36
CA GLN A 46 -6.90 -7.27 -6.81
C GLN A 46 -6.79 -7.19 -5.27
N PRO A 47 -7.91 -7.09 -4.54
CA PRO A 47 -7.90 -7.20 -3.09
C PRO A 47 -7.13 -8.45 -2.68
N TRP A 48 -6.48 -8.43 -1.52
CA TRP A 48 -5.90 -9.65 -0.93
C TRP A 48 -6.93 -10.78 -1.03
N SER A 49 -6.68 -11.70 -1.96
CA SER A 49 -7.58 -12.79 -2.25
C SER A 49 -6.91 -14.04 -1.76
N ALA A 50 -7.72 -14.85 -1.13
CA ALA A 50 -7.30 -16.03 -0.43
C ALA A 50 -6.64 -17.12 -1.29
N SER A 51 -6.68 -16.94 -2.61
CA SER A 51 -6.38 -17.97 -3.60
C SER A 51 -5.59 -17.47 -4.81
N SER A 52 -5.24 -16.18 -4.90
CA SER A 52 -4.60 -15.62 -6.11
C SER A 52 -3.11 -15.29 -5.96
N GLN A 53 -2.52 -15.50 -4.78
CA GLN A 53 -1.16 -15.04 -4.48
C GLN A 53 -0.13 -16.17 -4.35
N ALA A 54 -0.54 -17.37 -3.98
CA ALA A 54 0.39 -18.48 -3.81
C ALA A 54 0.57 -19.24 -5.13
N THR A 55 1.78 -19.19 -5.68
CA THR A 55 2.23 -20.24 -6.61
C THR A 55 2.53 -21.48 -5.79
N VAL A 56 2.03 -22.64 -6.21
CA VAL A 56 2.24 -23.93 -5.51
C VAL A 56 3.74 -24.12 -5.23
N GLY A 57 4.08 -24.30 -3.95
CA GLY A 57 5.47 -24.49 -3.50
C GLY A 57 6.30 -23.21 -3.32
N GLN A 58 5.74 -22.02 -3.55
CA GLN A 58 6.39 -20.74 -3.27
C GLN A 58 5.78 -20.07 -2.03
N PRO A 59 6.60 -19.47 -1.15
CA PRO A 59 6.09 -18.79 0.03
C PRO A 59 5.38 -17.49 -0.35
N VAL A 60 4.31 -17.17 0.37
CA VAL A 60 3.70 -15.83 0.35
C VAL A 60 4.51 -14.91 1.25
N LEU A 61 4.91 -13.74 0.74
CA LEU A 61 5.79 -12.81 1.46
C LEU A 61 5.11 -11.47 1.71
N ILE A 62 5.07 -11.09 2.99
CA ILE A 62 4.63 -9.77 3.45
C ILE A 62 5.87 -8.98 3.83
N HIS A 63 6.11 -7.84 3.18
CA HIS A 63 7.25 -6.97 3.46
C HIS A 63 6.80 -5.75 4.26
N VAL A 64 7.47 -5.40 5.34
CA VAL A 64 7.06 -4.30 6.22
C VAL A 64 8.25 -3.39 6.49
N ILE A 65 8.05 -2.12 6.18
CA ILE A 65 8.99 -1.04 6.43
C ILE A 65 8.56 -0.37 7.75
N VAL A 66 9.45 -0.42 8.74
CA VAL A 66 9.24 0.20 10.05
C VAL A 66 10.20 1.37 10.19
N ALA A 67 9.70 2.59 10.01
CA ALA A 67 10.47 3.79 10.31
C ALA A 67 10.56 3.96 11.81
N LEU A 68 11.77 3.88 12.39
CA LEU A 68 11.98 3.96 13.83
C LEU A 68 11.50 5.30 14.39
N CYS A 69 10.98 5.29 15.63
CA CYS A 69 10.52 6.51 16.28
C CYS A 69 11.71 7.47 16.48
N SER A 70 11.53 8.75 16.17
CA SER A 70 12.55 9.78 16.39
C SER A 70 11.99 10.92 17.24
N ASN A 71 12.64 11.19 18.37
CA ASN A 71 12.33 12.35 19.21
C ASN A 71 12.62 13.69 18.52
N GLU A 72 13.32 13.67 17.38
CA GLU A 72 13.46 14.85 16.52
C GLU A 72 12.13 15.30 15.94
N TYR A 73 11.23 14.35 15.62
CA TYR A 73 9.97 14.64 14.93
C TYR A 73 8.72 14.43 15.79
N THR A 74 8.77 13.53 16.77
CA THR A 74 7.62 13.26 17.64
C THR A 74 8.05 12.75 19.02
N TYR A 75 7.27 13.03 20.05
CA TYR A 75 7.56 12.52 21.39
C TYR A 75 7.37 10.99 21.47
N CYS A 76 8.47 10.26 21.72
CA CYS A 76 8.48 8.79 21.80
C CYS A 76 8.47 8.26 23.25
N GLY A 77 8.30 9.12 24.26
CA GLY A 77 8.18 8.73 25.66
C GLY A 77 9.50 8.67 26.47
N SER A 78 10.63 8.39 25.83
CA SER A 78 11.96 8.46 26.46
C SER A 78 13.06 8.67 25.42
N LYS A 79 14.29 8.96 25.86
CA LYS A 79 15.45 9.09 24.96
C LYS A 79 15.66 7.82 24.13
N ALA A 80 15.76 6.65 24.79
CA ALA A 80 15.96 5.36 24.11
C ALA A 80 14.81 5.02 23.15
N LYS A 81 13.57 5.27 23.57
CA LYS A 81 12.39 4.97 22.74
C LYS A 81 12.29 5.81 21.46
N GLY A 82 12.90 6.99 21.44
CA GLY A 82 12.94 7.86 20.27
C GLY A 82 14.34 8.13 19.78
N ASP A 83 15.30 7.25 20.10
CA ASP A 83 16.58 7.24 19.41
C ASP A 83 16.35 6.56 18.05
N PRO A 84 16.56 7.27 16.94
CA PRO A 84 16.23 6.79 15.61
C PRO A 84 17.15 5.67 15.12
N THR A 85 18.20 5.33 15.89
CA THR A 85 19.18 4.28 15.58
C THR A 85 19.22 3.13 16.60
N ASP A 86 18.55 3.28 17.75
CA ASP A 86 18.57 2.28 18.83
C ASP A 86 17.64 1.09 18.55
N LEU A 87 18.17 0.01 17.97
CA LEU A 87 17.41 -1.20 17.67
C LEU A 87 16.84 -1.91 18.91
N ASP A 88 17.42 -1.71 20.11
CA ASP A 88 16.98 -2.38 21.34
C ASP A 88 15.95 -1.55 22.10
N GLY A 89 16.14 -0.23 22.16
CA GLY A 89 15.29 0.67 22.91
C GLY A 89 14.13 1.28 22.12
N ASN A 90 14.20 1.32 20.77
CA ASN A 90 13.24 2.09 19.98
C ASN A 90 11.80 1.58 20.13
N LEU A 91 10.87 2.54 20.26
CA LEU A 91 9.44 2.29 20.51
C LEU A 91 8.80 1.34 19.50
N TYR A 92 9.17 1.45 18.23
CA TYR A 92 8.53 0.68 17.14
C TYR A 92 9.26 -0.63 16.83
N TRP A 93 10.40 -0.91 17.48
CA TRP A 93 11.26 -2.05 17.12
C TRP A 93 11.65 -2.96 18.28
N GLY A 94 12.58 -2.52 19.15
CA GLY A 94 13.12 -3.34 20.25
C GLY A 94 12.38 -3.22 21.58
N ALA A 95 11.64 -2.12 21.79
CA ALA A 95 10.88 -1.90 23.00
C ALA A 95 9.79 -2.97 23.23
N THR A 96 9.13 -2.95 24.39
CA THR A 96 8.16 -3.97 24.83
C THR A 96 7.10 -4.34 23.79
N PHE A 97 6.63 -3.37 23.00
CA PHE A 97 5.63 -3.56 21.94
C PHE A 97 6.19 -3.36 20.53
N GLY A 98 7.51 -3.29 20.39
CA GLY A 98 8.17 -3.13 19.10
C GLY A 98 8.06 -4.38 18.23
N ALA A 99 8.21 -4.21 16.92
CA ALA A 99 8.00 -5.26 15.93
C ALA A 99 8.93 -6.47 16.15
N ARG A 100 10.24 -6.26 16.17
CA ARG A 100 11.23 -7.33 16.44
C ARG A 100 10.93 -8.04 17.75
N ARG A 101 10.68 -7.29 18.83
CA ARG A 101 10.41 -7.83 20.17
C ARG A 101 9.21 -8.80 20.20
N LEU A 102 8.16 -8.48 19.45
CA LEU A 102 6.94 -9.31 19.38
C LEU A 102 7.11 -10.50 18.44
N PHE A 103 7.80 -10.35 17.32
CA PHE A 103 8.07 -11.45 16.41
C PHE A 103 9.04 -12.49 17.00
N ASP A 104 10.02 -12.05 17.79
CA ASP A 104 10.97 -12.92 18.51
C ASP A 104 10.40 -13.53 19.79
N SER A 105 9.21 -13.11 20.22
CA SER A 105 8.59 -13.63 21.43
C SER A 105 8.38 -15.14 21.32
N SER A 106 8.60 -15.89 22.40
CA SER A 106 8.29 -17.33 22.45
C SER A 106 6.82 -17.66 22.22
N TYR A 107 5.92 -16.67 22.36
CA TYR A 107 4.49 -16.80 22.07
C TYR A 107 4.13 -16.43 20.61
N SER A 108 5.13 -16.05 19.81
CA SER A 108 4.97 -15.78 18.38
C SER A 108 4.91 -17.10 17.61
N PRO A 109 3.96 -17.28 16.67
CA PRO A 109 3.95 -18.44 15.78
C PRO A 109 5.02 -18.32 14.67
N TRP A 110 5.82 -17.26 14.68
CA TRP A 110 6.82 -16.97 13.66
C TRP A 110 8.20 -17.40 14.11
N THR A 111 8.96 -18.03 13.23
CA THR A 111 10.35 -18.41 13.45
C THR A 111 11.26 -17.55 12.59
N ARG A 112 12.28 -16.93 13.19
CA ARG A 112 13.29 -16.17 12.45
C ARG A 112 14.16 -17.13 11.62
N ILE A 113 14.31 -16.84 10.33
CA ILE A 113 15.10 -17.64 9.39
C ILE A 113 16.28 -16.90 8.75
N SER A 114 16.28 -15.57 8.84
CA SER A 114 17.41 -14.74 8.41
C SER A 114 17.47 -13.46 9.21
N ALA A 115 18.69 -12.96 9.38
CA ALA A 115 19.01 -11.58 9.71
C ALA A 115 20.00 -11.11 8.64
N ASN A 116 19.51 -10.32 7.68
CA ASN A 116 20.35 -9.76 6.65
C ASN A 116 21.06 -8.53 7.22
N PRO A 117 22.32 -8.25 6.80
CA PRO A 117 23.05 -7.09 7.29
C PRO A 117 22.35 -5.78 6.90
N ALA A 118 22.50 -4.78 7.78
CA ALA A 118 22.12 -3.40 7.53
C ALA A 118 22.69 -2.89 6.19
N SER A 119 21.93 -2.07 5.47
CA SER A 119 22.37 -1.47 4.21
C SER A 119 21.76 -0.09 4.02
N GLY A 120 22.60 0.91 3.76
CA GLY A 120 22.17 2.30 3.65
C GLY A 120 21.42 2.76 4.91
N GLN A 121 20.16 3.14 4.75
CA GLN A 121 19.31 3.62 5.84
C GLN A 121 18.52 2.53 6.57
N VAL A 122 18.64 1.28 6.12
CA VAL A 122 18.09 0.11 6.81
C VAL A 122 19.10 -0.37 7.84
N LEU A 123 18.73 -0.28 9.11
CA LEU A 123 19.57 -0.65 10.26
C LEU A 123 19.50 -2.15 10.57
N GLU A 124 18.38 -2.79 10.28
CA GLU A 124 18.21 -4.23 10.48
C GLU A 124 17.16 -4.78 9.51
N HIS A 125 17.42 -5.95 8.92
CA HIS A 125 16.47 -6.64 8.05
C HIS A 125 16.28 -8.08 8.52
N LEU A 126 15.10 -8.37 9.07
CA LEU A 126 14.77 -9.67 9.65
C LEU A 126 13.73 -10.38 8.81
N ILE A 127 13.92 -11.68 8.59
CA ILE A 127 12.96 -12.51 7.89
C ILE A 127 12.48 -13.60 8.83
N TYR A 128 11.16 -13.68 8.95
CA TYR A 128 10.44 -14.67 9.73
C TYR A 128 9.60 -15.53 8.81
N GLN A 129 9.32 -16.77 9.20
CA GLN A 129 8.38 -17.62 8.51
C GLN A 129 7.49 -18.39 9.48
N ARG A 130 6.36 -18.88 8.97
CA ARG A 130 5.54 -19.89 9.62
C ARG A 130 4.80 -20.75 8.58
N PRO A 131 4.36 -21.95 8.97
CA PRO A 131 3.41 -22.71 8.17
C PRO A 131 2.06 -21.97 8.00
N SER A 132 1.39 -22.26 6.89
CA SER A 132 0.00 -21.86 6.61
C SER A 132 -0.71 -22.99 5.87
N GLU A 133 -1.92 -23.33 6.29
CA GLU A 133 -2.75 -24.32 5.58
C GLU A 133 -3.16 -23.82 4.20
N ALA A 134 -3.34 -22.51 4.04
CA ALA A 134 -3.76 -21.89 2.79
C ALA A 134 -2.62 -21.75 1.77
N PHE A 135 -1.41 -21.48 2.24
CA PHE A 135 -0.29 -21.06 1.39
C PHE A 135 0.96 -21.95 1.49
N GLY A 136 0.94 -22.97 2.35
CA GLY A 136 2.10 -23.77 2.71
C GLY A 136 3.02 -23.02 3.66
N THR A 137 3.69 -21.98 3.17
CA THR A 137 4.60 -21.13 3.96
C THR A 137 4.27 -19.66 3.76
N VAL A 138 4.21 -18.92 4.86
CA VAL A 138 4.13 -17.46 4.83
C VAL A 138 5.40 -16.89 5.46
N MET A 139 5.95 -15.89 4.83
CA MET A 139 7.12 -15.14 5.27
C MET A 139 6.74 -13.70 5.60
N VAL A 140 7.38 -13.16 6.63
CA VAL A 140 7.34 -11.73 6.96
C VAL A 140 8.76 -11.21 6.93
N SER A 141 8.99 -10.22 6.09
CA SER A 141 10.24 -9.46 6.02
C SER A 141 10.03 -8.13 6.72
N LEU A 142 10.80 -7.85 7.77
CA LEU A 142 10.75 -6.59 8.51
C LEU A 142 12.05 -5.81 8.30
N GLU A 143 11.95 -4.55 7.87
CA GLU A 143 13.07 -3.61 7.81
C GLU A 143 12.93 -2.53 8.87
N ALA A 144 13.93 -2.38 9.73
CA ALA A 144 14.08 -1.23 10.61
C ALA A 144 14.81 -0.11 9.87
N TRP A 145 14.11 0.97 9.57
CA TRP A 145 14.66 2.15 8.94
C TRP A 145 15.05 3.19 9.98
N ASN A 146 16.23 3.77 9.85
CA ASN A 146 16.67 4.88 10.70
C ASN A 146 15.58 5.98 10.72
N GLY A 147 15.14 6.34 11.93
CA GLY A 147 14.02 7.28 12.12
C GLY A 147 14.23 8.68 11.54
N THR A 148 15.49 9.09 11.30
CA THR A 148 15.81 10.35 10.59
C THR A 148 15.61 10.26 9.08
N HIS A 149 15.42 9.06 8.53
CA HIS A 149 15.22 8.79 7.09
C HIS A 149 13.78 8.30 6.82
N THR A 150 12.82 8.93 7.49
CA THR A 150 11.40 8.54 7.37
C THR A 150 10.84 8.87 5.99
N ASP A 151 11.28 9.95 5.36
CA ASP A 151 10.82 10.37 4.03
C ASP A 151 11.24 9.31 2.98
N GLU A 152 12.49 8.82 3.05
CA GLU A 152 12.99 7.75 2.18
C GLU A 152 12.31 6.40 2.45
N ALA A 153 11.97 6.11 3.72
CA ALA A 153 11.22 4.91 4.08
C ALA A 153 9.80 4.94 3.47
N ILE A 154 9.16 6.10 3.46
CA ILE A 154 7.85 6.33 2.82
C ILE A 154 7.96 6.16 1.30
N ASP A 155 9.00 6.72 0.68
CA ASP A 155 9.21 6.62 -0.77
C ASP A 155 9.46 5.17 -1.17
N ARG A 156 10.26 4.44 -0.39
CA ARG A 156 10.50 3.01 -0.57
C ARG A 156 9.20 2.22 -0.48
N PHE A 157 8.39 2.47 0.56
CA PHE A 157 7.08 1.84 0.71
C PHE A 157 6.19 2.09 -0.51
N PHE A 158 6.05 3.34 -0.92
CA PHE A 158 5.14 3.70 -2.01
C PHE A 158 5.61 3.13 -3.36
N SER A 159 6.92 3.09 -3.58
CA SER A 159 7.50 2.47 -4.77
C SER A 159 7.17 0.97 -4.85
N ILE A 160 7.29 0.24 -3.74
CA ILE A 160 6.90 -1.19 -3.67
C ILE A 160 5.40 -1.35 -3.83
N ALA A 161 4.58 -0.53 -3.16
CA ALA A 161 3.13 -0.65 -3.20
C ALA A 161 2.58 -0.45 -4.63
N SER A 162 3.17 0.48 -5.37
CA SER A 162 2.78 0.83 -6.75
C SER A 162 3.45 0.01 -7.84
N GLY A 163 4.58 -0.65 -7.55
CA GLY A 163 5.38 -1.35 -8.56
C GLY A 163 5.64 -2.83 -8.31
N GLY A 164 5.34 -3.32 -7.11
CA GLY A 164 5.77 -4.62 -6.64
C GLY A 164 7.24 -4.63 -6.26
N GLY A 165 7.80 -5.82 -6.02
CA GLY A 165 9.20 -5.99 -5.66
C GLY A 165 9.52 -7.41 -5.22
N GLN A 166 10.75 -7.62 -4.77
CA GLN A 166 11.22 -8.91 -4.27
C GLN A 166 12.17 -8.70 -3.10
N VAL A 167 12.26 -9.73 -2.24
CA VAL A 167 13.24 -9.81 -1.14
C VAL A 167 14.13 -11.01 -1.38
N THR A 168 15.44 -10.83 -1.19
CA THR A 168 16.39 -11.95 -1.22
C THR A 168 16.32 -12.73 0.09
N VAL A 169 15.90 -13.99 0.02
CA VAL A 169 15.81 -14.92 1.14
C VAL A 169 16.72 -16.11 0.84
N GLN A 170 17.77 -16.30 1.62
CA GLN A 170 18.72 -17.42 1.47
C GLN A 170 19.24 -17.59 0.02
N GLY A 171 19.58 -16.47 -0.64
CA GLY A 171 20.10 -16.44 -2.01
C GLY A 171 19.04 -16.56 -3.12
N ARG A 172 17.75 -16.58 -2.78
CA ARG A 172 16.64 -16.62 -3.76
C ARG A 172 15.83 -15.34 -3.70
N ASN A 173 15.42 -14.83 -4.87
CA ASN A 173 14.50 -13.71 -4.95
C ASN A 173 13.07 -14.20 -4.75
N VAL A 174 12.41 -13.73 -3.69
CA VAL A 174 11.02 -14.04 -3.36
C VAL A 174 10.15 -12.81 -3.65
N PRO A 175 9.12 -12.91 -4.51
CA PRO A 175 8.22 -11.80 -4.80
C PRO A 175 7.50 -11.29 -3.54
N ILE A 176 7.32 -9.99 -3.43
CA ILE A 176 6.53 -9.35 -2.36
C ILE A 176 5.06 -9.40 -2.78
N HIS A 177 4.22 -9.96 -1.90
CA HIS A 177 2.79 -10.16 -2.16
C HIS A 177 1.91 -9.12 -1.44
N ALA A 178 2.41 -8.54 -0.36
CA ALA A 178 1.83 -7.37 0.30
C ALA A 178 2.92 -6.52 0.96
N VAL A 179 2.70 -5.22 1.06
CA VAL A 179 3.66 -4.29 1.68
C VAL A 179 3.03 -3.44 2.78
N GLY A 180 3.74 -3.27 3.90
CA GLY A 180 3.33 -2.47 5.04
C GLY A 180 4.25 -1.28 5.28
N TYR A 181 3.68 -0.14 5.67
CA TYR A 181 4.41 0.96 6.31
C TYR A 181 3.90 1.18 7.73
N VAL A 182 4.82 1.30 8.68
CA VAL A 182 4.53 1.59 10.09
C VAL A 182 5.49 2.65 10.60
N GLY A 183 4.95 3.74 11.17
CA GLY A 183 5.77 4.82 11.72
C GLY A 183 5.11 6.19 11.67
N LEU A 184 5.95 7.22 11.55
CA LEU A 184 5.54 8.63 11.49
C LEU A 184 4.95 9.00 10.12
N ASN A 185 3.90 9.82 10.09
CA ASN A 185 3.35 10.28 8.82
C ASN A 185 3.93 11.64 8.39
N ARG A 186 5.01 11.62 7.62
CA ARG A 186 5.68 12.84 7.12
C ARG A 186 4.90 13.57 6.02
N LEU A 187 3.89 12.96 5.41
CA LEU A 187 2.99 13.67 4.47
C LEU A 187 2.16 14.76 5.18
N LEU A 188 1.95 14.62 6.50
CA LEU A 188 1.34 15.68 7.31
C LEU A 188 2.29 16.88 7.51
N ASP A 189 3.58 16.66 7.31
CA ASP A 189 4.65 17.65 7.51
C ASP A 189 5.20 18.19 6.17
N GLY A 190 4.51 17.91 5.06
CA GLY A 190 4.84 18.45 3.74
C GLY A 190 5.65 17.54 2.81
N HIS A 191 5.98 16.31 3.22
CA HIS A 191 6.57 15.33 2.31
C HIS A 191 5.57 14.93 1.21
N ASN A 192 6.06 14.77 -0.01
CA ASN A 192 5.24 14.37 -1.16
C ASN A 192 5.62 12.97 -1.59
N LEU A 193 4.61 12.14 -1.88
CA LEU A 193 4.85 10.81 -2.43
C LEU A 193 5.50 10.91 -3.82
N PRO A 194 6.40 9.98 -4.17
CA PRO A 194 7.00 9.96 -5.49
C PRO A 194 5.97 9.54 -6.54
N THR A 195 6.34 9.67 -7.81
CA THR A 195 5.51 9.13 -8.90
C THR A 195 5.45 7.60 -8.79
N ALA A 196 4.27 7.03 -9.08
CA ALA A 196 4.08 5.58 -9.07
C ALA A 196 5.08 4.89 -10.02
N SER A 197 5.64 3.75 -9.59
CA SER A 197 6.74 3.06 -10.27
C SER A 197 6.35 2.43 -11.62
N GLY A 198 5.06 2.44 -12.00
CA GLY A 198 4.53 1.87 -13.25
C GLY A 198 4.56 0.33 -13.34
N GLY A 199 5.01 -0.35 -12.28
CA GLY A 199 5.02 -1.82 -12.19
C GLY A 199 3.67 -2.41 -11.78
N GLN A 200 3.68 -3.67 -11.35
CA GLN A 200 2.47 -4.33 -10.85
C GLN A 200 2.22 -3.93 -9.41
N ALA A 201 1.24 -3.06 -9.19
CA ALA A 201 0.82 -2.68 -7.85
C ALA A 201 0.37 -3.90 -7.03
N ILE A 202 0.63 -3.86 -5.73
CA ILE A 202 0.32 -4.93 -4.78
C ILE A 202 -0.52 -4.41 -3.60
N PRO A 203 -1.26 -5.28 -2.89
CA PRO A 203 -1.96 -4.89 -1.66
C PRO A 203 -1.01 -4.27 -0.63
N SER A 204 -1.53 -3.28 0.10
CA SER A 204 -0.74 -2.53 1.08
C SER A 204 -1.46 -2.32 2.41
N PHE A 205 -0.72 -1.97 3.46
CA PHE A 205 -1.29 -1.43 4.70
C PHE A 205 -0.40 -0.34 5.28
N VAL A 206 -1.02 0.65 5.93
CA VAL A 206 -0.32 1.84 6.46
C VAL A 206 -0.79 2.14 7.87
N ILE A 207 0.07 1.85 8.86
CA ILE A 207 -0.18 2.16 10.28
C ILE A 207 0.60 3.42 10.64
N ALA A 208 0.00 4.56 10.31
CA ALA A 208 0.50 5.89 10.61
C ALA A 208 -0.68 6.83 10.82
N ARG A 209 -0.50 7.92 11.58
CA ARG A 209 -1.57 8.90 11.86
C ARG A 209 -2.22 9.38 10.56
N ALA A 210 -3.54 9.39 10.48
CA ALA A 210 -4.33 9.91 9.36
C ALA A 210 -3.94 9.33 7.98
N SER A 211 -3.40 8.11 7.95
CA SER A 211 -2.88 7.51 6.73
C SER A 211 -3.94 7.29 5.64
N GLU A 212 -5.22 7.14 5.99
CA GLU A 212 -6.29 7.06 5.00
C GLU A 212 -6.40 8.35 4.20
N ARG A 213 -6.27 9.50 4.85
CA ARG A 213 -6.35 10.81 4.18
C ARG A 213 -5.11 11.10 3.34
N THR A 214 -3.93 10.72 3.81
CA THR A 214 -2.67 11.14 3.19
C THR A 214 -2.11 10.12 2.19
N PHE A 215 -2.22 8.82 2.47
CA PHE A 215 -1.73 7.76 1.58
C PHE A 215 -2.86 7.15 0.74
N GLY A 216 -4.06 7.00 1.30
CA GLY A 216 -5.17 6.25 0.69
C GLY A 216 -5.48 6.63 -0.76
N PRO A 217 -5.71 7.92 -1.09
CA PRO A 217 -6.00 8.34 -2.46
C PRO A 217 -4.87 8.00 -3.43
N ALA A 218 -3.62 8.30 -3.07
CA ALA A 218 -2.46 8.04 -3.93
C ALA A 218 -2.20 6.55 -4.13
N LEU A 219 -2.38 5.72 -3.09
CA LEU A 219 -2.26 4.27 -3.20
C LEU A 219 -3.30 3.69 -4.17
N ARG A 220 -4.58 4.09 -4.02
CA ARG A 220 -5.64 3.65 -4.93
C ARG A 220 -5.43 4.14 -6.36
N GLN A 221 -4.99 5.39 -6.53
CA GLN A 221 -4.66 5.94 -7.84
C GLN A 221 -3.49 5.20 -8.50
N ALA A 222 -2.50 4.77 -7.72
CA ALA A 222 -1.38 3.95 -8.18
C ALA A 222 -1.75 2.47 -8.37
N GLY A 223 -3.03 2.10 -8.20
CA GLY A 223 -3.52 0.73 -8.33
C GLY A 223 -3.24 -0.16 -7.13
N SER A 224 -2.65 0.32 -6.03
CA SER A 224 -2.49 -0.48 -4.81
C SER A 224 -3.81 -0.55 -4.05
N PHE A 225 -4.12 -1.72 -3.47
CA PHE A 225 -5.29 -1.91 -2.62
C PHE A 225 -4.92 -1.79 -1.13
N PRO A 226 -5.22 -0.67 -0.45
CA PRO A 226 -4.92 -0.49 0.97
C PRO A 226 -5.88 -1.31 1.85
N LEU A 227 -5.39 -2.44 2.37
CA LEU A 227 -6.11 -3.35 3.27
C LEU A 227 -6.47 -2.66 4.59
N VAL A 228 -5.51 -1.92 5.17
CA VAL A 228 -5.65 -1.22 6.44
C VAL A 228 -4.97 0.14 6.37
N THR A 229 -5.69 1.15 6.81
CA THR A 229 -5.28 2.55 6.94
C THR A 229 -5.94 3.10 8.20
N VAL A 230 -5.54 4.31 8.60
CA VAL A 230 -5.94 4.97 9.84
C VAL A 230 -6.59 6.31 9.52
N HIS A 231 -7.74 6.60 10.14
CA HIS A 231 -8.43 7.88 10.00
C HIS A 231 -7.86 8.96 10.93
N GLY A 232 -7.51 8.59 12.16
CA GLY A 232 -7.08 9.52 13.22
C GLY A 232 -5.67 9.24 13.75
N THR A 233 -5.52 9.27 15.07
CA THR A 233 -4.27 8.90 15.75
C THR A 233 -4.18 7.39 15.96
N VAL A 234 -2.97 6.85 15.89
CA VAL A 234 -2.69 5.43 16.14
C VAL A 234 -1.37 5.32 16.87
N ALA A 235 -1.21 4.29 17.70
CA ALA A 235 0.09 3.82 18.14
C ALA A 235 0.65 2.83 17.08
N PRO A 236 1.70 3.18 16.32
CA PRO A 236 2.21 2.36 15.22
C PRO A 236 3.19 1.30 15.76
N GLU A 237 2.68 0.39 16.58
CA GLU A 237 3.47 -0.62 17.30
C GLU A 237 3.31 -2.02 16.70
N GLY A 238 4.23 -2.92 17.06
CA GLY A 238 4.42 -4.23 16.43
C GLY A 238 3.22 -5.18 16.54
N TYR A 239 2.31 -5.02 17.51
CA TYR A 239 1.14 -5.89 17.61
C TYR A 239 0.17 -5.68 16.45
N THR A 240 0.14 -4.49 15.84
CA THR A 240 -0.66 -4.25 14.64
C THR A 240 -0.08 -4.98 13.43
N ILE A 241 1.25 -4.97 13.27
CA ILE A 241 1.97 -5.73 12.23
C ILE A 241 1.73 -7.23 12.42
N LEU A 242 1.89 -7.72 13.64
CA LEU A 242 1.73 -9.12 13.98
C LEU A 242 0.30 -9.60 13.71
N ALA A 243 -0.71 -8.79 14.05
CA ALA A 243 -2.12 -9.08 13.78
C ALA A 243 -2.40 -9.13 12.28
N ALA A 244 -1.90 -8.16 11.51
CA ALA A 244 -2.04 -8.12 10.06
C ALA A 244 -1.42 -9.36 9.41
N ALA A 245 -0.17 -9.68 9.78
CA ALA A 245 0.58 -10.81 9.25
C ALA A 245 -0.08 -12.15 9.59
N ARG A 246 -0.59 -12.32 10.82
CA ARG A 246 -1.33 -13.53 11.20
C ARG A 246 -2.61 -13.68 10.39
N ALA A 247 -3.43 -12.62 10.30
CA ALA A 247 -4.68 -12.69 9.56
C ALA A 247 -4.47 -12.92 8.06
N MET A 248 -3.43 -12.31 7.47
CA MET A 248 -3.03 -12.63 6.10
C MET A 248 -2.61 -14.09 5.98
N ALA A 249 -1.76 -14.60 6.88
CA ALA A 249 -1.30 -16.00 6.85
C ALA A 249 -2.41 -17.04 7.06
N ASP A 250 -3.43 -16.69 7.85
CA ASP A 250 -4.64 -17.47 8.10
C ASP A 250 -5.72 -17.25 7.03
N ASN A 251 -5.37 -16.55 5.95
CA ASN A 251 -6.19 -16.41 4.77
C ASN A 251 -7.51 -15.64 4.98
N TYR A 252 -7.52 -14.68 5.90
CA TYR A 252 -8.69 -13.85 6.11
C TYR A 252 -8.95 -12.93 4.92
N SER A 253 -10.23 -12.63 4.67
CA SER A 253 -10.63 -11.57 3.74
C SER A 253 -10.08 -10.21 4.18
N PRO A 254 -10.00 -9.19 3.30
CA PRO A 254 -9.58 -7.84 3.69
C PRO A 254 -10.34 -7.28 4.91
N ARG A 255 -11.65 -7.56 4.97
CA ARG A 255 -12.49 -7.20 6.13
C ARG A 255 -12.07 -7.94 7.39
N GLY A 256 -11.75 -9.24 7.27
CA GLY A 256 -11.26 -10.07 8.36
C GLY A 256 -9.90 -9.63 8.88
N ILE A 257 -8.94 -9.32 7.99
CA ILE A 257 -7.62 -8.79 8.34
C ILE A 257 -7.77 -7.53 9.19
N ARG A 258 -8.59 -6.59 8.72
CA ARG A 258 -8.87 -5.36 9.45
C ARG A 258 -9.49 -5.64 10.83
N HIS A 259 -10.48 -6.53 10.90
CA HIS A 259 -11.13 -6.86 12.16
C HIS A 259 -10.14 -7.42 13.17
N ARG A 260 -9.27 -8.35 12.77
CA ARG A 260 -8.23 -8.90 13.64
C ARG A 260 -7.25 -7.84 14.13
N MET A 261 -6.89 -6.88 13.29
CA MET A 261 -6.06 -5.74 13.70
C MET A 261 -6.77 -4.85 14.72
N ILE A 262 -8.07 -4.56 14.54
CA ILE A 262 -8.88 -3.79 15.49
C ILE A 262 -8.95 -4.49 16.85
N GLU A 263 -9.18 -5.80 16.87
CA GLU A 263 -9.23 -6.61 18.09
C GLU A 263 -7.91 -6.55 18.87
N GLU A 264 -6.78 -6.76 18.19
CA GLU A 264 -5.46 -6.69 18.81
C GLU A 264 -5.11 -5.27 19.26
N TYR A 265 -5.41 -4.25 18.44
CA TYR A 265 -5.21 -2.87 18.83
C TYR A 265 -6.01 -2.51 20.09
N ALA A 266 -7.30 -2.88 20.13
CA ALA A 266 -8.17 -2.65 21.29
C ALA A 266 -7.60 -3.30 22.57
N ARG A 267 -7.08 -4.53 22.45
CA ARG A 267 -6.47 -5.28 23.55
C ARG A 267 -5.23 -4.57 24.11
N TYR A 268 -4.28 -4.18 23.26
CA TYR A 268 -3.05 -3.53 23.72
C TYR A 268 -3.28 -2.10 24.20
N GLN A 269 -4.14 -1.34 23.53
CA GLN A 269 -4.48 0.04 23.91
C GLN A 269 -5.51 0.12 25.04
N ARG A 270 -5.98 -1.03 25.55
CA ARG A 270 -6.97 -1.12 26.64
C ARG A 270 -8.21 -0.27 26.37
N THR A 271 -8.72 -0.35 25.15
CA THR A 271 -9.90 0.39 24.69
C THR A 271 -10.97 -0.57 24.16
N SER A 272 -12.19 -0.08 23.96
CA SER A 272 -13.25 -0.90 23.35
C SER A 272 -12.96 -1.16 21.87
N GLN A 273 -13.40 -2.31 21.34
CA GLN A 273 -13.31 -2.57 19.91
C GLN A 273 -14.03 -1.51 19.06
N ARG A 274 -15.13 -0.93 19.57
CA ARG A 274 -15.83 0.17 18.90
C ARG A 274 -14.95 1.41 18.77
N ALA A 275 -14.26 1.80 19.84
CA ALA A 275 -13.36 2.93 19.82
C ALA A 275 -12.14 2.67 18.92
N ALA A 276 -11.57 1.47 18.98
CA ALA A 276 -10.51 1.06 18.07
C ALA A 276 -10.98 1.08 16.61
N ALA A 277 -12.19 0.57 16.32
CA ALA A 277 -12.76 0.59 14.97
C ALA A 277 -12.97 2.02 14.43
N ALA A 278 -13.18 3.03 15.28
CA ALA A 278 -13.24 4.42 14.83
C ALA A 278 -11.88 4.95 14.32
N THR A 279 -10.76 4.36 14.78
CA THR A 279 -9.41 4.68 14.29
C THR A 279 -9.15 4.09 12.90
N PHE A 280 -9.73 2.93 12.61
CA PHE A 280 -9.55 2.23 11.35
C PHE A 280 -10.86 2.32 10.54
N PRO A 281 -10.98 3.19 9.49
CA PRO A 281 -12.17 3.38 8.61
C PRO A 281 -12.70 2.09 7.91
N TRP A 282 -13.43 2.08 6.78
CA TRP A 282 -13.60 0.84 6.00
C TRP A 282 -12.78 0.95 4.71
N PRO A 283 -12.24 -0.16 4.17
CA PRO A 283 -11.62 -0.11 2.85
C PRO A 283 -12.68 0.36 1.86
N HIS A 284 -12.38 1.43 1.14
CA HIS A 284 -13.20 1.85 0.01
C HIS A 284 -12.84 0.95 -1.18
N PRO A 285 -13.85 0.42 -1.91
CA PRO A 285 -13.61 -0.30 -3.15
C PRO A 285 -12.96 0.61 -4.20
#